data_AF-A0A939D4W8-F1
#
_entry.id   AF-A0A939D4W8-F1
#
_cell.length_a   1.000
_cell.length_b   1.000
_cell.length_c   1.000
_cell.angle_alpha   90.00
_cell.angle_beta   90.00
_cell.angle_gamma   90.00
#
_symmetry.space_group_name_H-M   'P 1'
#
loop_
_entity.id
_entity.type
_entity.pdbx_description
1 polymer ?
#
loop_
_entity_poly.entity_id
_entity_poly.type
_entity_poly.pdbx_seq_one_letter_code
_entity_poly.pdbx_strand_id
1 'polypeptide(L)' 'MASSLNNLAYLYYYQSRYSQAEPLYIQALEIFEQRLGANHLNTVTVRKNLAYLRVG' A
#
# COMPACT_ATOMS: atom_id res chain seq x y z
N MET A 1 12.12 1.38 -3.17
CA MET A 1 11.55 0.04 -2.88
C MET A 1 10.08 0.15 -2.47
N ALA A 2 9.73 0.68 -1.29
CA ALA A 2 8.34 0.74 -0.81
C ALA A 2 7.39 1.56 -1.70
N SER A 3 7.82 2.72 -2.22
CA SER A 3 6.99 3.52 -3.15
C SER A 3 6.64 2.75 -4.41
N SER A 4 7.57 1.95 -4.94
CA SER A 4 7.36 1.11 -6.13
C SER A 4 6.35 0.00 -5.84
N LEU A 5 6.41 -0.63 -4.65
CA LEU A 5 5.44 -1.63 -4.21
C LEU A 5 4.04 -1.02 -4.08
N ASN A 6 3.91 0.15 -3.45
CA ASN A 6 2.64 0.88 -3.37
C ASN A 6 2.06 1.21 -4.75
N ASN A 7 2.90 1.63 -5.70
CA ASN A 7 2.45 1.97 -7.04
C ASN A 7 2.03 0.73 -7.84
N LEU A 8 2.73 -0.40 -7.68
CA LEU A 8 2.33 -1.66 -8.30
C LEU A 8 1.03 -2.20 -7.69
N ALA A 9 0.88 -2.10 -6.36
CA ALA A 9 -0.35 -2.45 -5.67
C ALA A 9 -1.54 -1.62 -6.21
N TYR A 10 -1.33 -0.32 -6.36
CA TYR A 10 -2.32 0.59 -6.94
C TYR A 10 -2.68 0.17 -8.37
N LEU A 11 -1.70 -0.13 -9.23
CA LEU A 11 -1.98 -0.61 -10.58
C LEU A 11 -2.83 -1.89 -10.60
N TYR A 12 -2.55 -2.86 -9.71
CA TYR A 12 -3.37 -4.06 -9.60
C TYR A 12 -4.78 -3.77 -9.06
N TYR A 13 -4.92 -2.84 -8.12
CA TYR A 13 -6.22 -2.37 -7.65
C TYR A 13 -7.07 -1.81 -8.79
N TYR A 14 -6.51 -0.95 -9.66
CA TYR A 14 -7.23 -0.44 -10.85
C TYR A 14 -7.65 -1.51 -11.85
N GLN A 15 -6.94 -2.64 -11.87
CA GLN A 15 -7.28 -3.79 -12.72
C GLN A 15 -8.25 -4.76 -12.03
N SER A 16 -8.84 -4.40 -10.88
CA SER A 16 -9.67 -5.29 -10.05
C SER A 16 -8.94 -6.56 -9.57
N ARG A 17 -7.61 -6.56 -9.57
CA ARG A 17 -6.75 -7.68 -9.14
C ARG A 17 -6.39 -7.55 -7.66
N TYR A 18 -7.40 -7.47 -6.80
CA TYR A 18 -7.24 -7.13 -5.38
C TYR A 18 -6.35 -8.13 -4.63
N SER A 19 -6.46 -9.42 -4.91
CA SER A 19 -5.61 -10.46 -4.30
C SER A 19 -4.11 -10.27 -4.57
N GLN A 20 -3.75 -9.57 -5.66
CA GLN A 20 -2.37 -9.25 -6.00
C GLN A 20 -1.92 -7.89 -5.47
N ALA A 21 -2.86 -6.97 -5.28
CA ALA A 21 -2.59 -5.64 -4.74
C ALA A 21 -2.39 -5.66 -3.22
N GLU A 22 -3.20 -6.42 -2.47
CA GLU A 22 -3.15 -6.47 -1.01
C GLU A 22 -1.75 -6.81 -0.43
N PRO A 23 -1.08 -7.90 -0.84
CA PRO A 23 0.23 -8.24 -0.27
C PRO A 23 1.29 -7.17 -0.55
N LEU A 24 1.19 -6.46 -1.68
CA LEU A 24 2.11 -5.38 -2.03
C LEU A 24 1.89 -4.14 -1.18
N TYR A 25 0.63 -3.78 -0.89
CA TYR A 25 0.34 -2.71 0.06
C TYR A 25 0.82 -3.04 1.48
N ILE A 26 0.65 -4.28 1.94
CA ILE A 26 1.13 -4.72 3.26
C ILE A 26 2.66 -4.59 3.33
N GLN A 27 3.40 -5.11 2.34
CA GLN A 27 4.86 -4.99 2.30
C GLN A 27 5.32 -3.53 2.23
N ALA A 28 4.64 -2.69 1.46
CA ALA A 28 4.94 -1.26 1.40
C ALA A 28 4.69 -0.58 2.76
N LEU A 29 3.63 -0.96 3.47
CA LEU A 29 3.25 -0.42 4.78
C LEU A 29 4.32 -0.74 5.82
N GLU A 30 4.73 -2.00 5.92
CA GLU A 30 5.75 -2.46 6.88
C GLU A 30 7.07 -1.69 6.69
N ILE A 31 7.53 -1.53 5.44
CA ILE A 31 8.77 -0.81 5.14
C ILE A 31 8.64 0.68 5.50
N PHE A 32 7.49 1.31 5.19
CA PHE A 32 7.28 2.71 5.51
C PHE A 32 7.13 2.96 7.02
N GLU A 33 6.43 2.09 7.74
CA GLU A 33 6.32 2.18 9.20
C GLU A 33 7.68 2.02 9.88
N GLN A 34 8.48 1.03 9.46
CA GLN A 34 9.82 0.82 10.02
C GLN A 34 10.80 1.96 9.73
N ARG A 35 10.74 2.56 8.54
CA ARG A 35 11.74 3.56 8.12
C ARG A 35 11.34 5.00 8.42
N LEU A 36 10.05 5.31 8.32
CA LEU A 36 9.54 6.68 8.35
C LEU A 36 8.61 6.92 9.55
N GLY A 37 8.12 5.86 10.19
CA GLY A 37 7.16 5.93 11.29
C GLY A 37 5.71 6.06 10.82
N ALA A 38 4.79 5.85 11.75
CA ALA A 38 3.35 5.75 11.49
C ALA A 38 2.70 7.06 10.97
N ASN A 39 3.27 8.22 11.31
CA ASN A 39 2.69 9.53 10.98
C ASN A 39 3.27 10.15 9.71
N HIS A 40 4.27 9.52 9.09
CA HIS A 40 4.84 10.04 7.85
C HIS A 40 3.83 9.94 6.69
N LEU A 41 3.83 10.94 5.81
CA LEU A 41 2.86 11.06 4.72
C LEU A 41 2.76 9.79 3.84
N ASN A 42 3.91 9.19 3.49
CA ASN A 42 3.96 7.95 2.71
C ASN A 42 3.29 6.77 3.44
N THR A 43 3.50 6.65 4.75
CA THR A 43 2.89 5.62 5.59
C THR A 43 1.37 5.76 5.62
N VAL A 44 0.89 6.99 5.85
CA VAL A 44 -0.54 7.32 5.84
C VAL A 44 -1.16 7.04 4.48
N THR A 45 -0.46 7.38 3.39
CA THR A 45 -0.93 7.16 2.02
C THR A 45 -1.12 5.68 1.72
N VAL A 46 -0.13 4.83 2.01
CA VAL A 46 -0.26 3.38 1.84
C VAL A 46 -1.40 2.81 2.68
N ARG A 47 -1.52 3.23 3.95
CA ARG A 47 -2.58 2.76 4.84
C ARG A 47 -3.98 3.08 4.29
N LYS A 48 -4.17 4.30 3.76
CA LYS A 48 -5.40 4.72 3.10
C LYS A 48 -5.70 3.87 1.86
N ASN A 49 -4.70 3.60 1.04
CA ASN A 49 -4.87 2.77 -0.17
C ASN A 49 -5.23 1.32 0.19
N LEU A 50 -4.55 0.73 1.18
CA LEU A 50 -4.86 -0.60 1.70
C LEU A 50 -6.28 -0.65 2.29
N ALA A 51 -6.69 0.40 3.00
CA ALA A 51 -8.04 0.50 3.51
C ALA A 51 -9.05 0.49 2.36
N TYR A 52 -8.90 1.33 1.33
CA TYR A 52 -9.79 1.33 0.17
C TYR A 52 -9.90 -0.02 -0.52
N LEU A 53 -8.80 -0.75 -0.67
CA LEU A 53 -8.80 -2.09 -1.23
C LEU A 53 -9.66 -3.08 -0.42
N ARG A 54 -9.76 -2.91 0.91
CA ARG A 54 -10.48 -3.84 1.80
C ARG A 54 -11.96 -3.51 1.99
N VAL A 55 -12.38 -2.29 1.66
CA VAL A 55 -13.79 -1.88 1.76
C VAL A 55 -14.54 -1.90 0.43
N GLY A 56 -13.83 -2.09 -0.69
CA GLY A 56 -14.42 -2.32 -2.03
C GLY A 56 -14.59 -3.80 -2.32
#